data_AF-A0A521GKI3-F1
#
_entry.id   AF-A0A521GKI3-F1
#
_cell.length_a   1.000
_cell.length_b   1.000
_cell.length_c   1.000
_cell.angle_alpha   90.00
_cell.angle_beta   90.00
_cell.angle_gamma   90.00
#
_symmetry.space_group_name_H-M   'P 1'
#
loop_
_entity.id
_entity.type
_entity.pdbx_description
1 polymer ?
#
loop_
_entity_poly.entity_id
_entity_poly.type
_entity_poly.pdbx_seq_one_letter_code
_entity_poly.pdbx_strand_id
1 'polypeptide(L)'
;MIEATDLRPESIQTPGLLSQEFIQAREQCWVKPEGPVWGGCGDDRHPTEISATALATANPNIMRADEAYASIYGGAAGMAKNVIITGVAQYGPGFIEQIGGFEGAFARVVSYLNEDESPQAIKPILHSAEGNENEDGTFCTHGDAATGCAYCGGVGAISALLVDEASATIRNAARAEQRLVFGTDTYTGELLMAHRTFLANATEGQGASFAVDRAAYIKQVEQGMPVMILAGKHVAADTGGVISNFELGVVGSAERAALDGMDFYRQDIAPITAAIVRNFRRHRVELDPEILMRSFQLDSTPVRAVLASHDANPALQGVLEPTNLGMGFRGDPTDAIEQIRHAI
;
A
#
# COMPACT_ATOMS: atom_id res chain seq x y z
N MET A 1 -0.55 -3.56 55.84
CA MET A 1 -0.38 -2.27 55.17
C MET A 1 1.08 -2.15 54.81
N ILE A 2 1.39 -2.48 53.55
CA ILE A 2 2.69 -2.23 52.92
C ILE A 2 2.35 -1.29 51.78
N GLU A 3 2.98 -0.13 51.79
CA GLU A 3 2.73 0.97 50.87
C GLU A 3 3.00 0.54 49.42
N ALA A 4 2.09 0.92 48.54
CA ALA A 4 2.24 0.77 47.11
C ALA A 4 3.35 1.70 46.63
N THR A 5 4.56 1.18 46.50
CA THR A 5 5.62 1.83 45.74
C THR A 5 5.23 1.87 44.26
N ASP A 6 5.09 3.10 43.76
CA ASP A 6 5.10 3.49 42.35
C ASP A 6 6.14 2.69 41.55
N LEU A 7 5.71 1.60 40.93
CA LEU A 7 6.39 1.03 39.78
C LEU A 7 5.90 1.80 38.56
N ARG A 8 6.44 3.00 38.36
CA ARG A 8 6.47 3.57 37.01
C ARG A 8 7.29 2.59 36.17
N PRO A 9 6.77 2.05 35.08
CA PRO A 9 7.62 1.32 34.14
C PRO A 9 8.64 2.35 33.66
N GLU A 10 9.90 2.16 34.06
CA GLU A 10 11.01 2.76 33.35
C GLU A 10 10.80 2.44 31.88
N SER A 11 10.81 3.50 31.08
CA SER A 11 10.58 3.49 29.64
C SER A 11 11.21 2.26 29.02
N ILE A 12 10.37 1.34 28.54
CA ILE A 12 10.72 0.51 27.41
C ILE A 12 11.02 1.54 26.30
N GLN A 13 12.29 1.87 26.13
CA GLN A 13 12.75 2.57 24.94
C GLN A 13 12.49 1.60 23.80
N THR A 14 11.36 1.79 23.11
CA THR A 14 11.07 1.12 21.85
C THR A 14 12.18 1.51 20.88
N PRO A 15 13.13 0.61 20.55
CA PRO A 15 14.13 0.91 19.54
C PRO A 15 13.40 0.83 18.21
N GLY A 16 13.07 1.98 17.61
CA GLY A 16 12.42 2.03 16.30
C GLY A 16 11.42 3.17 16.07
N LEU A 17 11.04 3.94 17.11
CA LEU A 17 10.26 5.15 16.89
C LEU A 17 11.20 6.31 16.54
N LEU A 18 11.45 6.43 15.24
CA LEU A 18 12.00 7.61 14.57
C LEU A 18 13.33 8.09 15.16
N SER A 19 14.44 7.52 14.69
CA SER A 19 15.69 8.27 14.77
C SER A 19 15.48 9.64 14.08
N GLN A 20 16.07 10.70 14.64
CA GLN A 20 16.08 12.00 13.97
C GLN A 20 16.64 11.89 12.53
N GLU A 21 17.53 10.93 12.33
CA GLU A 21 18.03 10.52 11.02
C GLU A 21 16.90 10.06 10.11
N PHE A 22 16.03 9.12 10.53
CA PHE A 22 14.86 8.72 9.74
C PHE A 22 13.99 9.94 9.40
N ILE A 23 13.68 10.80 10.38
CA ILE A 23 12.89 12.03 10.15
C ILE A 23 13.50 12.94 9.08
N GLN A 24 14.80 13.20 9.17
CA GLN A 24 15.53 14.07 8.25
C GLN A 24 15.67 13.45 6.85
N ALA A 25 15.89 12.13 6.79
CA ALA A 25 15.93 11.37 5.56
C ALA A 25 14.56 11.48 4.85
N ARG A 26 13.44 11.31 5.57
CA ARG A 26 12.09 11.49 4.99
C ARG A 26 11.90 12.85 4.31
N GLU A 27 12.37 13.95 4.92
CA GLU A 27 12.22 15.29 4.34
C GLU A 27 12.92 15.44 3.00
N GLN A 28 13.97 14.66 2.75
CA GLN A 28 14.74 14.73 1.51
C GLN A 28 14.02 14.06 0.33
N CYS A 29 13.04 13.20 0.59
CA CYS A 29 12.38 12.38 -0.45
C CYS A 29 11.16 13.01 -1.13
N TRP A 30 10.69 14.17 -0.67
CA TRP A 30 9.44 14.74 -1.16
C TRP A 30 9.66 15.79 -2.24
N VAL A 31 9.00 15.60 -3.38
CA VAL A 31 9.03 16.52 -4.52
C VAL A 31 7.61 16.84 -4.94
N LYS A 32 7.32 18.10 -5.22
CA LYS A 32 6.03 18.52 -5.76
C LYS A 32 6.00 18.22 -7.27
N PRO A 33 5.07 17.38 -7.78
CA PRO A 33 4.98 17.09 -9.20
C PRO A 33 4.43 18.29 -9.98
N GLU A 34 4.90 18.45 -11.21
CA GLU A 34 4.38 19.41 -12.17
C GLU A 34 3.48 18.70 -13.21
N GLY A 35 2.31 18.22 -12.78
CA GLY A 35 1.32 17.58 -13.66
C GLY A 35 0.79 16.23 -13.17
N PRO A 36 0.10 15.47 -14.05
CA PRO A 36 -0.37 14.12 -13.74
C PRO A 36 0.78 13.22 -13.27
N VAL A 37 0.48 12.32 -12.35
CA VAL A 37 1.45 11.39 -11.75
C VAL A 37 1.04 9.96 -12.00
N TRP A 38 2.00 9.05 -12.00
CA TRP A 38 1.71 7.63 -12.12
C TRP A 38 1.52 6.99 -10.74
N GLY A 39 0.64 5.99 -10.64
CA GLY A 39 0.33 5.24 -9.42
C GLY A 39 0.57 3.73 -9.59
N GLY A 40 1.05 2.99 -8.61
CA GLY A 40 1.72 1.67 -8.75
C GLY A 40 2.28 1.17 -7.39
N CYS A 41 3.37 0.37 -7.32
CA CYS A 41 3.86 -0.10 -6.01
C CYS A 41 4.76 0.90 -5.29
N GLY A 42 4.50 1.15 -4.01
CA GLY A 42 5.48 1.74 -3.10
C GLY A 42 6.60 0.81 -2.64
N ASP A 43 7.14 0.03 -3.58
CA ASP A 43 8.27 -0.88 -3.41
C ASP A 43 9.57 -0.07 -3.23
N ASP A 44 10.56 -0.70 -2.59
CA ASP A 44 11.90 -0.15 -2.32
C ASP A 44 12.87 -0.37 -3.49
N ARG A 45 12.52 -1.21 -4.47
CA ARG A 45 13.35 -1.49 -5.64
C ARG A 45 13.18 -0.48 -6.77
N HIS A 46 14.24 -0.34 -7.56
CA HIS A 46 14.24 0.45 -8.79
C HIS A 46 13.60 -0.31 -9.96
N PRO A 47 13.01 0.40 -10.95
CA PRO A 47 12.63 -0.22 -12.22
C PRO A 47 13.85 -0.77 -12.96
N THR A 48 13.65 -1.86 -13.71
CA THR A 48 14.62 -2.33 -14.72
C THR A 48 14.82 -1.26 -15.80
N GLU A 49 15.99 -1.25 -16.42
CA GLU A 49 16.29 -0.33 -17.53
C GLU A 49 15.29 -0.46 -18.69
N ILE A 50 14.85 -1.69 -18.96
CA ILE A 50 13.84 -2.00 -20.00
C ILE A 50 12.51 -1.35 -19.65
N SER A 51 12.01 -1.52 -18.42
CA SER A 51 10.75 -0.91 -17.99
C SER A 51 10.84 0.61 -17.93
N ALA A 52 11.94 1.16 -17.43
CA ALA A 52 12.17 2.60 -17.40
C ALA A 52 12.13 3.20 -18.81
N THR A 53 12.81 2.56 -19.77
CA THR A 53 12.84 2.98 -21.18
C THR A 53 11.46 2.84 -21.85
N ALA A 54 10.76 1.74 -21.62
CA ALA A 54 9.44 1.50 -22.20
C ALA A 54 8.40 2.53 -21.70
N LEU A 55 8.41 2.85 -20.41
CA LEU A 55 7.54 3.87 -19.83
C LEU A 55 7.85 5.27 -20.39
N ALA A 56 9.12 5.65 -20.44
CA ALA A 56 9.54 6.93 -21.01
C ALA A 56 9.17 7.07 -22.50
N THR A 57 9.23 5.95 -23.25
CA THR A 57 8.83 5.93 -24.67
C THR A 57 7.32 6.00 -24.85
N ALA A 58 6.56 5.27 -24.03
CA ALA A 58 5.10 5.20 -24.11
C ALA A 58 4.45 6.53 -23.77
N ASN A 59 5.05 7.33 -22.89
CA ASN A 59 4.61 8.69 -22.64
C ASN A 59 5.82 9.58 -22.27
N PRO A 60 6.26 10.48 -23.17
CA PRO A 60 7.42 11.35 -22.93
C PRO A 60 7.24 12.35 -21.78
N ASN A 61 6.00 12.53 -21.30
CA ASN A 61 5.66 13.36 -20.14
C ASN A 61 5.52 12.53 -18.85
N ILE A 62 5.68 11.20 -18.91
CA ILE A 62 6.13 10.47 -17.72
C ILE A 62 7.48 11.14 -17.41
N MET A 63 7.61 11.88 -16.30
CA MET A 63 8.95 12.18 -15.80
C MET A 63 9.70 10.85 -15.76
N ARG A 64 11.03 10.84 -15.89
CA ARG A 64 11.78 9.59 -15.94
C ARG A 64 11.23 8.59 -14.90
N ALA A 65 11.14 7.30 -15.25
CA ALA A 65 10.33 6.33 -14.49
C ALA A 65 10.67 6.23 -12.98
N ASP A 66 11.78 6.84 -12.58
CA ASP A 66 12.36 7.05 -11.25
C ASP A 66 11.95 8.37 -10.54
N GLU A 67 11.37 9.36 -11.24
CA GLU A 67 11.13 10.73 -10.78
C GLU A 67 9.65 11.12 -10.50
N ALA A 68 8.61 10.43 -11.01
CA ALA A 68 7.18 10.85 -10.86
C ALA A 68 6.17 9.74 -10.56
N TYR A 69 6.21 9.22 -9.34
CA TYR A 69 5.47 8.01 -9.04
C TYR A 69 4.85 8.04 -7.63
N ALA A 70 3.53 8.21 -7.57
CA ALA A 70 2.73 8.10 -6.37
C ALA A 70 2.59 6.62 -5.98
N SER A 71 2.97 6.28 -4.76
CA SER A 71 3.19 4.92 -4.30
C SER A 71 2.00 4.39 -3.50
N ILE A 72 1.58 3.16 -3.74
CA ILE A 72 0.74 2.42 -2.79
C ILE A 72 1.07 0.96 -2.83
N TYR A 73 0.93 0.24 -1.71
CA TYR A 73 1.28 -1.18 -1.72
C TYR A 73 0.40 -1.94 -2.69
N GLY A 74 1.04 -2.70 -3.59
CA GLY A 74 0.33 -3.45 -4.61
C GLY A 74 -0.26 -2.63 -5.75
N GLY A 75 0.01 -1.32 -5.83
CA GLY A 75 -0.43 -0.47 -6.93
C GLY A 75 -1.91 -0.58 -7.23
N ALA A 76 -2.27 -0.74 -8.50
CA ALA A 76 -3.66 -0.81 -8.91
C ALA A 76 -4.44 -1.98 -8.24
N ALA A 77 -3.78 -3.11 -7.95
CA ALA A 77 -4.40 -4.22 -7.21
C ALA A 77 -4.64 -3.85 -5.75
N GLY A 78 -3.69 -3.16 -5.11
CA GLY A 78 -3.85 -2.63 -3.75
C GLY A 78 -4.91 -1.54 -3.66
N MET A 79 -5.00 -0.65 -4.65
CA MET A 79 -6.08 0.32 -4.78
C MET A 79 -7.44 -0.38 -4.88
N ALA A 80 -7.56 -1.39 -5.75
CA ALA A 80 -8.79 -2.17 -5.93
C ALA A 80 -9.22 -2.88 -4.64
N LYS A 81 -8.28 -3.54 -3.96
CA LYS A 81 -8.52 -4.14 -2.64
C LYS A 81 -9.07 -3.10 -1.67
N ASN A 82 -8.39 -1.95 -1.51
CA ASN A 82 -8.79 -0.92 -0.56
C ASN A 82 -10.12 -0.24 -0.92
N VAL A 83 -10.47 -0.13 -2.20
CA VAL A 83 -11.83 0.27 -2.64
C VAL A 83 -12.88 -0.71 -2.14
N ILE A 84 -12.64 -2.02 -2.28
CA ILE A 84 -13.55 -3.06 -1.78
C ILE A 84 -13.68 -2.99 -0.27
N ILE A 85 -12.55 -2.92 0.46
CA ILE A 85 -12.55 -2.84 1.92
C ILE A 85 -13.36 -1.62 2.39
N THR A 86 -13.11 -0.46 1.78
CA THR A 86 -13.82 0.78 2.07
C THR A 86 -15.32 0.64 1.83
N GLY A 87 -15.71 0.16 0.64
CA GLY A 87 -17.12 0.02 0.30
C GLY A 87 -17.85 -1.01 1.14
N VAL A 88 -17.19 -2.10 1.57
CA VAL A 88 -17.77 -3.06 2.51
C VAL A 88 -17.93 -2.46 3.90
N ALA A 89 -16.94 -1.69 4.38
CA ALA A 89 -17.04 -1.00 5.67
C ALA A 89 -18.18 0.03 5.67
N GLN A 90 -18.42 0.72 4.54
CA GLN A 90 -19.41 1.77 4.42
C GLN A 90 -20.83 1.26 4.09
N TYR A 91 -20.95 0.27 3.21
CA TYR A 91 -22.23 -0.18 2.64
C TYR A 91 -22.57 -1.63 2.97
N GLY A 92 -21.66 -2.36 3.59
CA GLY A 92 -21.81 -3.78 3.91
C GLY A 92 -21.38 -4.74 2.79
N PRO A 93 -21.47 -6.06 3.02
CA PRO A 93 -20.92 -7.09 2.13
C PRO A 93 -21.44 -7.06 0.69
N GLY A 94 -22.69 -6.61 0.47
CA GLY A 94 -23.29 -6.54 -0.86
C GLY A 94 -22.55 -5.62 -1.84
N PHE A 95 -21.69 -4.73 -1.33
CA PHE A 95 -20.85 -3.89 -2.17
C PHE A 95 -19.91 -4.69 -3.08
N ILE A 96 -19.42 -5.86 -2.61
CA ILE A 96 -18.52 -6.71 -3.41
C ILE A 96 -19.20 -7.16 -4.69
N GLU A 97 -20.46 -7.62 -4.60
CA GLU A 97 -21.23 -8.03 -5.78
C GLU A 97 -21.56 -6.83 -6.68
N GLN A 98 -21.92 -5.69 -6.09
CA GLN A 98 -22.23 -4.46 -6.82
C GLN A 98 -21.05 -3.99 -7.69
N ILE A 99 -19.82 -4.12 -7.18
CA ILE A 99 -18.61 -3.78 -7.92
C ILE A 99 -18.07 -4.96 -8.74
N GLY A 100 -18.77 -6.10 -8.83
CA GLY A 100 -18.36 -7.23 -9.65
C GLY A 100 -17.12 -7.95 -9.13
N GLY A 101 -16.98 -8.05 -7.80
CA GLY A 101 -15.86 -8.70 -7.13
C GLY A 101 -14.55 -7.94 -7.26
N PHE A 102 -13.45 -8.63 -6.98
CA PHE A 102 -12.11 -8.06 -7.09
C PHE A 102 -11.78 -7.63 -8.52
N GLU A 103 -12.07 -8.48 -9.52
CA GLU A 103 -11.81 -8.16 -10.92
C GLU A 103 -12.57 -6.92 -11.38
N GLY A 104 -13.84 -6.79 -10.99
CA GLY A 104 -14.64 -5.62 -11.34
C GLY A 104 -14.17 -4.35 -10.63
N ALA A 105 -13.70 -4.44 -9.38
CA ALA A 105 -13.07 -3.31 -8.70
C ALA A 105 -11.75 -2.91 -9.38
N PHE A 106 -10.94 -3.90 -9.74
CA PHE A 106 -9.65 -3.70 -10.40
C PHE A 106 -9.81 -3.04 -11.77
N ALA A 107 -10.70 -3.56 -12.61
CA ALA A 107 -11.01 -2.96 -13.91
C ALA A 107 -11.55 -1.53 -13.79
N ARG A 108 -12.38 -1.25 -12.77
CA ARG A 108 -12.89 0.11 -12.52
C ARG A 108 -11.79 1.06 -12.06
N VAL A 109 -10.93 0.66 -11.11
CA VAL A 109 -9.78 1.48 -10.71
C VAL A 109 -8.93 1.82 -11.93
N VAL A 110 -8.62 0.84 -12.78
CA VAL A 110 -7.83 1.06 -13.99
C VAL A 110 -8.54 2.00 -14.96
N SER A 111 -9.80 1.73 -15.31
CA SER A 111 -10.56 2.55 -16.27
C SER A 111 -10.78 3.97 -15.75
N TYR A 112 -11.34 4.10 -14.54
CA TYR A 112 -11.79 5.38 -14.00
C TYR A 112 -10.64 6.34 -13.72
N LEU A 113 -9.48 5.83 -13.28
CA LEU A 113 -8.31 6.66 -13.08
C LEU A 113 -7.66 7.06 -14.42
N ASN A 114 -7.70 6.19 -15.43
CA ASN A 114 -7.24 6.52 -16.77
C ASN A 114 -8.11 7.55 -17.50
N GLU A 115 -9.39 7.69 -17.13
CA GLU A 115 -10.29 8.76 -17.62
C GLU A 115 -9.99 10.15 -17.01
N ASP A 116 -9.20 10.25 -15.95
CA ASP A 116 -8.97 11.52 -15.26
C ASP A 116 -8.00 12.44 -16.02
N GLU A 117 -8.50 13.54 -16.58
CA GLU A 117 -7.66 14.52 -17.30
C GLU A 117 -7.20 15.69 -16.42
N SER A 118 -7.46 15.65 -15.10
CA SER A 118 -7.07 16.74 -14.22
C SER A 118 -5.55 16.90 -14.09
N PRO A 119 -5.05 18.10 -13.77
CA PRO A 119 -3.62 18.32 -13.52
C PRO A 119 -3.02 17.48 -12.39
N GLN A 120 -3.86 16.86 -11.55
CA GLN A 120 -3.50 15.98 -10.44
C GLN A 120 -4.03 14.56 -10.68
N ALA A 121 -4.21 14.16 -11.94
CA ALA A 121 -4.63 12.81 -12.27
C ALA A 121 -3.57 11.80 -11.84
N ILE A 122 -4.04 10.66 -11.35
CA ILE A 122 -3.18 9.51 -11.02
C ILE A 122 -3.45 8.42 -12.04
N LYS A 123 -2.42 8.03 -12.78
CA LYS A 123 -2.53 7.00 -13.82
C LYS A 123 -1.98 5.68 -13.31
N PRO A 124 -2.78 4.61 -13.22
CA PRO A 124 -2.31 3.35 -12.67
C PRO A 124 -1.31 2.67 -13.62
N ILE A 125 -0.23 2.16 -13.04
CA ILE A 125 0.78 1.29 -13.61
C ILE A 125 0.68 -0.04 -12.88
N LEU A 126 0.73 -1.12 -13.65
CA LEU A 126 1.05 -2.43 -13.13
C LEU A 126 2.52 -2.53 -12.76
N HIS A 127 2.84 -3.33 -11.76
CA HIS A 127 4.24 -3.67 -11.53
C HIS A 127 4.44 -5.14 -11.22
N SER A 128 5.65 -5.58 -11.48
CA SER A 128 6.18 -6.91 -11.20
C SER A 128 7.61 -6.80 -10.68
N ALA A 129 8.13 -7.87 -10.07
CA ALA A 129 9.56 -7.95 -9.77
C ALA A 129 10.29 -8.73 -10.87
N GLU A 130 11.53 -8.37 -11.17
CA GLU A 130 12.36 -9.04 -12.16
C GLU A 130 12.56 -10.53 -11.85
N GLY A 131 12.78 -10.88 -10.58
CA GLY A 131 12.85 -12.29 -10.15
C GLY A 131 11.58 -13.07 -10.51
N ASN A 132 10.44 -12.40 -10.51
CA ASN A 132 9.15 -13.00 -10.82
C ASN A 132 8.92 -13.24 -12.31
N GLU A 133 9.60 -12.49 -13.16
CA GLU A 133 9.55 -12.65 -14.62
C GLU A 133 10.53 -13.72 -15.11
N ASN A 134 11.52 -14.08 -14.29
CA ASN A 134 12.63 -14.96 -14.66
C ASN A 134 12.57 -16.36 -14.03
N GLU A 135 11.74 -16.58 -13.01
CA GLU A 135 11.56 -17.89 -12.36
C GLU A 135 10.11 -18.40 -12.54
N ASP A 136 9.95 -19.64 -13.03
CA ASP A 136 8.67 -20.37 -13.12
C ASP A 136 8.06 -20.74 -11.75
N GLY A 137 8.61 -20.23 -10.63
CA GLY A 137 8.26 -20.64 -9.27
C GLY A 137 7.98 -19.52 -8.28
N THR A 138 8.07 -18.26 -8.70
CA THR A 138 7.95 -17.10 -7.80
C THR A 138 6.56 -16.51 -7.74
N PHE A 139 5.59 -17.01 -8.52
CA PHE A 139 4.20 -16.80 -8.14
C PHE A 139 3.83 -17.86 -7.15
N CYS A 140 3.10 -17.52 -6.09
CA CYS A 140 2.61 -18.54 -5.20
C CYS A 140 1.60 -19.40 -5.99
N THR A 141 2.12 -20.48 -6.57
CA THR A 141 1.46 -21.46 -7.42
C THR A 141 1.38 -22.77 -6.64
N HIS A 142 0.32 -22.93 -5.88
CA HIS A 142 -0.27 -24.27 -5.95
C HIS A 142 -1.00 -24.48 -7.31
N GLY A 143 -0.97 -23.54 -8.28
CA GLY A 143 -1.59 -23.65 -9.63
C GLY A 143 -1.05 -22.68 -10.70
N ASP A 144 -1.47 -22.84 -11.97
CA ASP A 144 -0.89 -22.24 -13.20
C ASP A 144 -1.08 -20.69 -13.43
N ALA A 145 -0.36 -19.79 -12.72
CA ALA A 145 -0.42 -18.29 -12.92
C ALA A 145 0.86 -17.48 -12.45
N ALA A 146 0.95 -16.11 -12.63
CA ALA A 146 2.12 -15.16 -12.65
C ALA A 146 2.29 -14.04 -11.59
N THR A 147 3.51 -13.79 -11.08
CA THR A 147 3.80 -12.76 -10.04
C THR A 147 3.88 -11.31 -10.41
N GLY A 148 3.03 -10.47 -9.76
CA GLY A 148 3.29 -9.06 -9.46
C GLY A 148 4.19 -8.86 -8.22
N CYS A 149 4.37 -7.62 -7.70
CA CYS A 149 5.21 -7.41 -6.49
C CYS A 149 4.78 -8.26 -5.27
N ALA A 150 5.63 -8.27 -4.23
CA ALA A 150 5.37 -8.98 -2.96
C ALA A 150 3.97 -8.72 -2.37
N TYR A 151 3.45 -7.49 -2.45
CA TYR A 151 2.09 -7.19 -2.01
C TYR A 151 1.03 -7.80 -2.93
N CYS A 152 1.20 -7.70 -4.25
CA CYS A 152 0.28 -8.26 -5.25
C CYS A 152 0.16 -9.80 -5.14
N GLY A 153 1.27 -10.49 -4.88
CA GLY A 153 1.27 -11.92 -4.59
C GLY A 153 0.76 -12.27 -3.19
N GLY A 154 0.69 -11.29 -2.28
CA GLY A 154 0.34 -11.46 -0.87
C GLY A 154 -0.91 -10.73 -0.40
N VAL A 155 -1.76 -10.20 -1.30
CA VAL A 155 -2.93 -9.36 -0.94
C VAL A 155 -3.82 -10.04 0.11
N GLY A 156 -4.07 -11.34 -0.08
CA GLY A 156 -4.83 -12.14 0.87
C GLY A 156 -4.08 -12.37 2.19
N ALA A 157 -2.78 -12.69 2.13
CA ALA A 157 -1.94 -12.87 3.31
C ALA A 157 -1.89 -11.60 4.18
N ILE A 158 -1.76 -10.42 3.55
CA ILE A 158 -1.81 -9.12 4.23
C ILE A 158 -3.14 -8.91 4.95
N SER A 159 -4.25 -9.22 4.28
CA SER A 159 -5.57 -9.14 4.92
C SER A 159 -5.72 -10.17 6.04
N ALA A 160 -5.16 -11.38 5.88
CA ALA A 160 -5.23 -12.45 6.86
C ALA A 160 -4.48 -12.07 8.14
N LEU A 161 -3.28 -11.50 8.03
CA LEU A 161 -2.49 -11.01 9.15
C LEU A 161 -3.24 -9.96 10.01
N LEU A 162 -4.15 -9.19 9.41
CA LEU A 162 -4.98 -8.22 10.12
C LEU A 162 -6.15 -8.87 10.88
N VAL A 163 -6.76 -9.93 10.33
CA VAL A 163 -8.04 -10.46 10.81
C VAL A 163 -7.95 -11.81 11.52
N ASP A 164 -6.83 -12.51 11.38
CA ASP A 164 -6.56 -13.77 12.07
C ASP A 164 -6.37 -13.53 13.57
N GLU A 165 -6.96 -14.41 14.38
CA GLU A 165 -6.83 -14.40 15.83
C GLU A 165 -5.42 -14.80 16.28
N ALA A 166 -4.74 -15.67 15.53
CA ALA A 166 -3.36 -16.06 15.81
C ALA A 166 -2.38 -14.88 15.62
N SER A 167 -2.76 -13.86 14.85
CA SER A 167 -1.97 -12.64 14.58
C SER A 167 -2.44 -11.42 15.40
N ALA A 168 -2.90 -11.64 16.65
CA ALA A 168 -3.40 -10.57 17.52
C ALA A 168 -2.42 -9.41 17.71
N THR A 169 -1.11 -9.67 17.71
CA THR A 169 -0.05 -8.65 17.80
C THR A 169 -0.09 -7.70 16.61
N ILE A 170 -0.16 -8.21 15.38
CA ILE A 170 -0.23 -7.40 14.15
C ILE A 170 -1.48 -6.52 14.17
N ARG A 171 -2.64 -7.12 14.49
CA ARG A 171 -3.89 -6.38 14.59
C ARG A 171 -3.84 -5.26 15.64
N ASN A 172 -3.29 -5.53 16.81
CA ASN A 172 -3.21 -4.55 17.89
C ASN A 172 -2.22 -3.42 17.56
N ALA A 173 -1.11 -3.75 16.89
CA ALA A 173 -0.17 -2.76 16.39
C ALA A 173 -0.80 -1.87 15.31
N ALA A 174 -1.51 -2.46 14.34
CA ALA A 174 -2.24 -1.70 13.32
C ALA A 174 -3.26 -0.73 13.94
N ARG A 175 -3.97 -1.14 14.99
CA ARG A 175 -4.87 -0.25 15.75
C ARG A 175 -4.13 0.88 16.46
N ALA A 176 -3.00 0.59 17.08
CA ALA A 176 -2.19 1.61 17.74
C ALA A 176 -1.68 2.64 16.73
N GLU A 177 -1.32 2.20 15.53
CA GLU A 177 -0.87 3.06 14.43
C GLU A 177 -1.98 3.94 13.87
N GLN A 178 -3.20 3.41 13.76
CA GLN A 178 -4.37 4.23 13.41
C GLN A 178 -4.56 5.38 14.42
N ARG A 179 -4.44 5.11 15.73
CA ARG A 179 -4.49 6.16 16.75
C ARG A 179 -3.34 7.14 16.65
N LEU A 180 -2.14 6.66 16.36
CA LEU A 180 -0.95 7.50 16.22
C LEU A 180 -1.11 8.47 15.03
N VAL A 181 -1.56 7.97 13.89
CA VAL A 181 -1.65 8.73 12.64
C VAL A 181 -2.88 9.65 12.63
N PHE A 182 -4.06 9.11 12.95
CA PHE A 182 -5.33 9.84 12.81
C PHE A 182 -5.90 10.35 14.15
N GLY A 183 -5.17 10.22 15.26
CA GLY A 183 -5.64 10.57 16.60
C GLY A 183 -6.68 9.60 17.20
N THR A 184 -7.22 8.67 16.40
CA THR A 184 -8.24 7.68 16.80
C THR A 184 -8.17 6.41 15.94
N ASP A 185 -8.65 5.28 16.46
CA ASP A 185 -8.86 4.03 15.72
C ASP A 185 -10.31 3.82 15.26
N THR A 186 -11.10 4.89 15.12
CA THR A 186 -12.45 4.85 14.52
C THR A 186 -12.40 4.12 13.16
N TYR A 187 -13.47 3.38 12.84
CA TYR A 187 -13.61 2.52 11.65
C TYR A 187 -12.72 1.27 11.62
N THR A 188 -11.77 1.11 12.56
CA THR A 188 -10.86 -0.05 12.48
C THR A 188 -11.62 -1.38 12.64
N GLY A 189 -12.68 -1.43 13.45
CA GLY A 189 -13.49 -2.65 13.59
C GLY A 189 -14.20 -3.02 12.29
N GLU A 190 -14.79 -2.02 11.63
CA GLU A 190 -15.50 -2.11 10.37
C GLU A 190 -14.55 -2.49 9.23
N LEU A 191 -13.35 -1.91 9.18
CA LEU A 191 -12.31 -2.24 8.21
C LEU A 191 -11.80 -3.68 8.40
N LEU A 192 -11.57 -4.12 9.64
CA LEU A 192 -11.17 -5.51 9.93
C LEU A 192 -12.27 -6.51 9.53
N MET A 193 -13.53 -6.19 9.80
CA MET A 193 -14.69 -6.93 9.30
C MET A 193 -14.67 -7.00 7.77
N ALA A 194 -14.45 -5.87 7.09
CA ALA A 194 -14.40 -5.80 5.64
C ALA A 194 -13.25 -6.63 5.05
N HIS A 195 -12.06 -6.63 5.66
CA HIS A 195 -10.96 -7.52 5.26
C HIS A 195 -11.33 -9.00 5.36
N ARG A 196 -12.03 -9.39 6.44
CA ARG A 196 -12.53 -10.75 6.61
C ARG A 196 -13.57 -11.11 5.54
N THR A 197 -14.49 -10.20 5.24
CA THR A 197 -15.52 -10.38 4.20
C THR A 197 -14.89 -10.50 2.81
N PHE A 198 -13.92 -9.63 2.49
CA PHE A 198 -13.16 -9.69 1.25
C PHE A 198 -12.48 -11.06 1.11
N LEU A 199 -11.75 -11.52 2.13
CA LEU A 199 -11.08 -12.82 2.10
C LEU A 199 -12.06 -13.97 1.92
N ALA A 200 -13.15 -13.98 2.68
CA ALA A 200 -14.16 -15.02 2.56
C ALA A 200 -14.76 -15.06 1.15
N ASN A 201 -15.02 -13.90 0.52
CA ASN A 201 -15.52 -13.84 -0.84
C ASN A 201 -14.46 -14.29 -1.86
N ALA A 202 -13.24 -13.76 -1.76
CA ALA A 202 -12.16 -13.98 -2.71
C ALA A 202 -11.59 -15.41 -2.68
N THR A 203 -11.83 -16.15 -1.59
CA THR A 203 -11.34 -17.52 -1.39
C THR A 203 -12.47 -18.55 -1.27
N GLU A 204 -13.71 -18.17 -1.61
CA GLU A 204 -14.90 -19.04 -1.47
C GLU A 204 -15.04 -19.64 -0.05
N GLY A 205 -14.64 -18.88 0.97
CA GLY A 205 -14.69 -19.28 2.37
C GLY A 205 -13.51 -20.12 2.85
N GLN A 206 -12.50 -20.39 2.01
CA GLN A 206 -11.32 -21.18 2.40
C GLN A 206 -10.30 -20.38 3.24
N GLY A 207 -10.41 -19.04 3.26
CA GLY A 207 -9.98 -18.18 4.37
C GLY A 207 -8.48 -17.96 4.56
N ALA A 208 -7.59 -18.55 3.75
CA ALA A 208 -6.16 -18.51 4.04
C ALA A 208 -5.30 -17.73 3.04
N SER A 209 -5.66 -17.65 1.75
CA SER A 209 -4.82 -16.96 0.76
C SER A 209 -5.60 -16.56 -0.49
N PHE A 210 -5.51 -15.29 -0.86
CA PHE A 210 -5.95 -14.75 -2.13
C PHE A 210 -4.73 -14.10 -2.82
N ALA A 211 -4.52 -14.47 -4.07
CA ALA A 211 -3.57 -13.84 -4.98
C ALA A 211 -4.32 -13.42 -6.25
N VAL A 212 -3.81 -12.40 -6.93
CA VAL A 212 -4.42 -11.91 -8.17
C VAL A 212 -4.05 -12.84 -9.33
N ASP A 213 -5.02 -13.20 -10.17
CA ASP A 213 -4.84 -14.15 -11.27
C ASP A 213 -3.97 -13.61 -12.44
N ARG A 214 -3.17 -14.49 -13.08
CA ARG A 214 -2.29 -14.13 -14.23
C ARG A 214 -3.07 -13.60 -15.42
N ALA A 215 -4.15 -14.29 -15.77
CA ALA A 215 -4.92 -13.92 -16.94
C ALA A 215 -5.64 -12.59 -16.70
N ALA A 216 -6.12 -12.35 -15.48
CA ALA A 216 -6.63 -11.03 -15.07
C ALA A 216 -5.54 -9.94 -15.19
N TYR A 217 -4.30 -10.24 -14.76
CA TYR A 217 -3.15 -9.34 -14.92
C TYR A 217 -2.86 -9.02 -16.39
N ILE A 218 -2.65 -10.05 -17.22
CA ILE A 218 -2.31 -9.91 -18.65
C ILE A 218 -3.41 -9.16 -19.40
N LYS A 219 -4.67 -9.48 -19.13
CA LYS A 219 -5.82 -8.81 -19.76
C LYS A 219 -5.79 -7.30 -19.56
N GLN A 220 -5.39 -6.81 -18.38
CA GLN A 220 -5.30 -5.37 -18.15
C GLN A 220 -4.12 -4.74 -18.91
N VAL A 221 -3.02 -5.46 -19.08
CA VAL A 221 -1.89 -5.03 -19.92
C VAL A 221 -2.31 -4.95 -21.40
N GLU A 222 -3.02 -5.97 -21.89
CA GLU A 222 -3.58 -5.98 -23.26
C GLU A 222 -4.58 -4.83 -23.48
N GLN A 223 -5.23 -4.36 -22.40
CA GLN A 223 -6.11 -3.19 -22.40
C GLN A 223 -5.36 -1.85 -22.31
N GLY A 224 -4.03 -1.86 -22.40
CA GLY A 224 -3.20 -0.66 -22.52
C GLY A 224 -2.69 -0.11 -21.19
N MET A 225 -2.82 -0.84 -20.08
CA MET A 225 -2.20 -0.44 -18.81
C MET A 225 -0.68 -0.60 -18.88
N PRO A 226 0.11 0.44 -18.54
CA PRO A 226 1.57 0.31 -18.50
C PRO A 226 2.04 -0.69 -17.44
N VAL A 227 3.22 -1.28 -17.66
CA VAL A 227 3.86 -2.25 -16.76
C VAL A 227 5.26 -1.79 -16.39
N MET A 228 5.59 -1.89 -15.10
CA MET A 228 6.91 -1.61 -14.54
C MET A 228 7.48 -2.88 -13.87
N ILE A 229 8.60 -3.39 -14.36
CA ILE A 229 9.34 -4.48 -13.73
C ILE A 229 10.42 -3.87 -12.84
N LEU A 230 10.47 -4.28 -11.58
CA LEU A 230 11.40 -3.81 -10.57
C LEU A 230 12.59 -4.77 -10.41
N ALA A 231 13.82 -4.27 -10.53
CA ALA A 231 15.04 -5.06 -10.49
C ALA A 231 15.55 -5.29 -9.06
N GLY A 232 16.26 -6.39 -8.86
CA GLY A 232 16.98 -6.66 -7.61
C GLY A 232 16.13 -7.24 -6.47
N LYS A 233 16.73 -7.30 -5.28
CA LYS A 233 16.15 -7.85 -4.06
C LYS A 233 15.57 -6.73 -3.19
N HIS A 234 14.59 -7.07 -2.37
CA HIS A 234 14.15 -6.19 -1.29
C HIS A 234 15.31 -5.89 -0.34
N VAL A 235 15.24 -4.72 0.27
CA VAL A 235 16.16 -4.34 1.33
C VAL A 235 15.86 -5.18 2.56
N ALA A 236 16.91 -5.50 3.30
CA ALA A 236 16.79 -6.26 4.52
C ALA A 236 15.91 -5.55 5.55
N ALA A 237 15.15 -6.33 6.31
CA ALA A 237 14.23 -5.82 7.31
C ALA A 237 14.94 -5.04 8.41
N ASP A 238 16.21 -5.27 8.72
CA ASP A 238 16.95 -4.50 9.73
C ASP A 238 17.20 -3.03 9.33
N THR A 239 17.08 -2.69 8.04
CA THR A 239 17.23 -1.33 7.51
C THR A 239 15.94 -0.77 6.89
N GLY A 240 14.91 -1.62 6.69
CA GLY A 240 13.66 -1.27 6.02
C GLY A 240 12.57 -0.64 6.90
N GLY A 241 11.87 0.38 6.38
CA GLY A 241 10.73 1.03 7.04
C GLY A 241 9.54 1.30 6.12
N VAL A 242 8.48 1.94 6.64
CA VAL A 242 7.34 2.43 5.84
C VAL A 242 7.11 3.93 6.02
N ILE A 243 6.63 4.59 4.98
CA ILE A 243 6.29 6.01 4.98
C ILE A 243 4.93 6.24 4.35
N SER A 244 4.07 6.97 5.05
CA SER A 244 2.78 7.45 4.56
C SER A 244 2.78 8.95 4.29
N ASN A 245 2.10 9.39 3.24
CA ASN A 245 1.99 10.80 2.88
C ASN A 245 0.55 11.24 2.69
N PHE A 246 0.24 12.34 3.37
CA PHE A 246 -1.08 12.93 3.44
C PHE A 246 -1.15 14.32 2.81
N GLU A 247 -0.04 14.89 2.32
CA GLU A 247 -0.07 16.20 1.67
C GLU A 247 -0.51 16.06 0.20
N LEU A 248 -1.55 16.78 -0.20
CA LEU A 248 -1.99 16.84 -1.59
C LEU A 248 -0.94 17.56 -2.45
N GLY A 249 -0.59 16.95 -3.58
CA GLY A 249 0.40 17.52 -4.50
C GLY A 249 1.83 17.50 -3.97
N VAL A 250 2.11 16.64 -2.99
CA VAL A 250 3.46 16.26 -2.59
C VAL A 250 3.61 14.79 -2.95
N VAL A 251 4.65 14.43 -3.69
CA VAL A 251 4.90 13.06 -4.17
C VAL A 251 6.26 12.61 -3.68
N GLY A 252 6.33 11.36 -3.20
CA GLY A 252 7.59 10.77 -2.77
C GLY A 252 8.41 10.35 -3.97
N SER A 253 9.66 10.78 -4.07
CA SER A 253 10.60 10.35 -5.10
C SER A 253 11.27 9.03 -4.71
N ALA A 254 11.21 8.05 -5.61
CA ALA A 254 11.87 6.75 -5.45
C ALA A 254 13.38 6.88 -5.61
N GLU A 255 13.80 7.61 -6.65
CA GLU A 255 15.19 7.91 -6.91
C GLU A 255 15.83 8.61 -5.71
N ARG A 256 15.15 9.62 -5.17
CA ARG A 256 15.72 10.40 -4.07
C ARG A 256 15.86 9.58 -2.79
N ALA A 257 14.87 8.74 -2.50
CA ALA A 257 14.96 7.76 -1.42
C ALA A 257 16.20 6.87 -1.60
N ALA A 258 16.39 6.31 -2.79
CA ALA A 258 17.52 5.42 -3.05
C ALA A 258 18.90 6.14 -3.11
N LEU A 259 18.98 7.34 -3.70
CA LEU A 259 20.22 8.13 -3.80
C LEU A 259 20.76 8.50 -2.42
N ASP A 260 19.87 8.77 -1.49
CA ASP A 260 20.22 9.09 -0.11
C ASP A 260 20.37 7.81 0.75
N GLY A 261 20.31 6.62 0.15
CA GLY A 261 20.47 5.33 0.83
C GLY A 261 19.35 5.02 1.81
N MET A 262 18.13 5.47 1.49
CA MET A 262 16.94 5.28 2.31
C MET A 262 16.01 4.24 1.70
N ASP A 263 15.94 3.11 2.38
CA ASP A 263 15.21 1.96 1.91
C ASP A 263 13.89 1.81 2.66
N PHE A 264 12.83 2.41 2.13
CA PHE A 264 11.52 2.34 2.74
C PHE A 264 10.40 2.13 1.72
N TYR A 265 9.38 1.41 2.18
CA TYR A 265 8.11 1.28 1.52
C TYR A 265 7.31 2.57 1.62
N ARG A 266 6.56 2.91 0.57
CA ARG A 266 5.88 4.22 0.45
C ARG A 266 4.39 4.11 0.20
N GLN A 267 3.63 5.04 0.78
CA GLN A 267 2.21 5.20 0.53
C GLN A 267 1.84 6.69 0.37
N ASP A 268 1.50 7.11 -0.84
CA ASP A 268 0.95 8.42 -1.16
C ASP A 268 -0.57 8.44 -0.97
N ILE A 269 -0.99 8.28 0.29
CA ILE A 269 -2.37 7.99 0.67
C ILE A 269 -3.35 9.10 0.25
N ALA A 270 -3.07 10.36 0.56
CA ALA A 270 -3.99 11.46 0.25
C ALA A 270 -4.21 11.66 -1.27
N PRO A 271 -3.17 11.80 -2.12
CA PRO A 271 -3.39 11.99 -3.54
C PRO A 271 -4.08 10.77 -4.20
N ILE A 272 -3.75 9.54 -3.79
CA ILE A 272 -4.42 8.32 -4.28
C ILE A 272 -5.89 8.27 -3.87
N THR A 273 -6.19 8.63 -2.62
CA THR A 273 -7.56 8.74 -2.13
C THR A 273 -8.34 9.79 -2.93
N ALA A 274 -7.77 10.98 -3.14
CA ALA A 274 -8.41 12.05 -3.90
C ALA A 274 -8.77 11.59 -5.33
N ALA A 275 -7.85 10.92 -6.02
CA ALA A 275 -8.07 10.43 -7.37
C ALA A 275 -9.15 9.33 -7.42
N ILE A 276 -9.13 8.37 -6.49
CA ILE A 276 -10.14 7.32 -6.40
C ILE A 276 -11.52 7.92 -6.12
N VAL A 277 -11.66 8.72 -5.06
CA VAL A 277 -12.94 9.30 -4.65
C VAL A 277 -13.53 10.16 -5.75
N ARG A 278 -12.72 11.04 -6.36
CA ARG A 278 -13.16 11.90 -7.48
C ARG A 278 -13.74 11.08 -8.63
N ASN A 279 -13.04 10.04 -9.07
CA ASN A 279 -13.47 9.28 -10.25
C ASN A 279 -14.62 8.31 -9.93
N PHE A 280 -14.61 7.64 -8.77
CA PHE A 280 -15.75 6.81 -8.35
C PHE A 280 -17.03 7.64 -8.17
N ARG A 281 -16.92 8.87 -7.65
CA ARG A 281 -18.07 9.79 -7.54
C ARG A 281 -18.65 10.17 -8.89
N ARG A 282 -17.81 10.42 -9.92
CA ARG A 282 -18.28 10.65 -11.31
C ARG A 282 -19.12 9.46 -11.82
N HIS A 283 -18.80 8.27 -11.36
CA HIS A 283 -19.50 7.02 -11.65
C HIS A 283 -20.56 6.64 -10.61
N ARG A 284 -21.02 7.60 -9.80
CA ARG A 284 -22.10 7.47 -8.81
C ARG A 284 -21.83 6.46 -7.69
N VAL A 285 -20.56 6.29 -7.31
CA VAL A 285 -20.14 5.52 -6.14
C VAL A 285 -19.45 6.49 -5.17
N GLU A 286 -20.00 6.68 -3.97
CA GLU A 286 -19.53 7.69 -3.01
C GLU A 286 -18.67 7.08 -1.90
N LEU A 287 -17.36 6.96 -2.12
CA LEU A 287 -16.45 6.45 -1.08
C LEU A 287 -16.09 7.56 -0.09
N ASP A 288 -16.20 7.30 1.21
CA ASP A 288 -15.71 8.23 2.24
C ASP A 288 -14.17 8.30 2.19
N PRO A 289 -13.57 9.49 1.99
CA PRO A 289 -12.13 9.64 1.93
C PRO A 289 -11.44 9.21 3.22
N GLU A 290 -12.03 9.43 4.40
CA GLU A 290 -11.42 9.04 5.67
C GLU A 290 -11.32 7.52 5.79
N ILE A 291 -12.40 6.79 5.46
CA ILE A 291 -12.41 5.32 5.53
C ILE A 291 -11.39 4.75 4.54
N LEU A 292 -11.29 5.32 3.33
CA LEU A 292 -10.32 4.88 2.32
C LEU A 292 -8.87 5.14 2.74
N MET A 293 -8.56 6.33 3.28
CA MET A 293 -7.21 6.65 3.77
C MET A 293 -6.80 5.73 4.93
N ARG A 294 -7.72 5.46 5.85
CA ARG A 294 -7.49 4.51 6.95
C ARG A 294 -7.27 3.09 6.45
N SER A 295 -8.02 2.66 5.44
CA SER A 295 -7.84 1.36 4.78
C SER A 295 -6.43 1.21 4.20
N PHE A 296 -5.93 2.23 3.49
CA PHE A 296 -4.56 2.24 2.98
C PHE A 296 -3.52 2.19 4.11
N GLN A 297 -3.70 2.99 5.15
CA GLN A 297 -2.78 3.01 6.30
C GLN A 297 -2.73 1.67 7.04
N LEU A 298 -3.85 0.94 7.13
CA LEU A 298 -3.90 -0.39 7.78
C LEU A 298 -2.98 -1.41 7.11
N ASP A 299 -2.63 -1.25 5.84
CA ASP A 299 -1.70 -2.16 5.17
C ASP A 299 -0.25 -2.02 5.66
N SER A 300 0.12 -0.92 6.30
CA SER A 300 1.52 -0.64 6.68
C SER A 300 2.09 -1.60 7.72
N THR A 301 1.29 -2.07 8.69
CA THR A 301 1.73 -3.05 9.70
C THR A 301 1.94 -4.44 9.12
N PRO A 302 0.98 -5.06 8.42
CA PRO A 302 1.19 -6.38 7.83
C PRO A 302 2.25 -6.37 6.73
N VAL A 303 2.44 -5.27 6.00
CA VAL A 303 3.57 -5.15 5.06
C VAL A 303 4.90 -5.24 5.79
N ARG A 304 5.11 -4.47 6.87
CA ARG A 304 6.33 -4.60 7.70
C ARG A 304 6.51 -5.99 8.29
N ALA A 305 5.41 -6.65 8.68
CA ALA A 305 5.46 -8.03 9.13
C ALA A 305 6.00 -8.98 8.07
N VAL A 306 5.53 -8.82 6.83
CA VAL A 306 5.98 -9.62 5.69
C VAL A 306 7.44 -9.32 5.36
N LEU A 307 7.89 -8.07 5.44
CA LEU A 307 9.31 -7.72 5.26
C LEU A 307 10.18 -8.39 6.31
N ALA A 308 9.80 -8.27 7.57
CA ALA A 308 10.49 -8.91 8.68
C ALA A 308 10.54 -10.44 8.55
N SER A 309 9.55 -11.08 7.91
CA SER A 309 9.50 -12.53 7.73
C SER A 309 10.26 -13.06 6.51
N HIS A 310 10.45 -12.25 5.46
CA HIS A 310 11.16 -12.68 4.24
C HIS A 310 12.67 -12.75 4.43
N ASP A 311 13.20 -11.99 5.39
CA ASP A 311 14.55 -12.16 5.89
C ASP A 311 14.60 -13.29 6.93
N ALA A 312 14.64 -14.53 6.45
CA ALA A 312 15.11 -15.64 7.27
C ALA A 312 16.63 -15.53 7.51
N ASN A 313 17.11 -14.42 8.07
CA ASN A 313 18.44 -14.33 8.65
C ASN A 313 18.39 -15.04 10.01
N PRO A 314 19.04 -16.21 10.19
CA PRO A 314 18.98 -16.94 11.45
C PRO A 314 19.54 -16.13 12.64
N ALA A 315 20.39 -15.13 12.36
CA ALA A 315 20.94 -14.23 13.39
C ALA A 315 19.93 -13.19 13.90
N LEU A 316 18.87 -12.93 13.14
CA LEU A 316 17.81 -11.96 13.47
C LEU A 316 16.50 -12.65 13.91
N GLN A 317 16.48 -13.98 13.89
CA GLN A 317 15.34 -14.79 14.30
C GLN A 317 15.04 -14.56 15.80
N GLY A 318 13.87 -13.97 16.10
CA GLY A 318 13.47 -13.57 17.46
C GLY A 318 13.88 -12.14 17.86
N VAL A 319 14.54 -11.39 16.97
CA VAL A 319 14.90 -9.96 17.15
C VAL A 319 14.07 -9.07 16.21
N LEU A 320 13.78 -9.56 15.00
CA LEU A 320 12.84 -8.93 14.08
C LEU A 320 11.40 -9.19 14.54
N GLU A 321 10.88 -8.29 15.37
CA GLU A 321 9.44 -8.20 15.56
C GLU A 321 8.82 -7.47 14.36
N PRO A 322 7.74 -7.98 13.77
CA PRO A 322 6.96 -7.33 12.71
C PRO A 322 6.62 -5.86 12.94
N THR A 323 6.60 -5.42 14.20
CA THR A 323 6.22 -4.09 14.65
C THR A 323 7.41 -3.17 14.93
N ASN A 324 8.64 -3.67 14.87
CA ASN A 324 9.84 -2.89 15.19
C ASN A 324 10.37 -2.09 14.00
N LEU A 325 9.87 -2.36 12.78
CA LEU A 325 10.21 -1.58 11.60
C LEU A 325 9.57 -0.19 11.68
N GLY A 326 10.37 0.85 11.41
CA GLY A 326 9.97 2.24 11.56
C GLY A 326 8.79 2.61 10.66
N MET A 327 7.86 3.40 11.21
CA MET A 327 6.77 4.03 10.47
C MET A 327 6.92 5.55 10.53
N GLY A 328 6.96 6.19 9.37
CA GLY A 328 6.90 7.64 9.22
C GLY A 328 5.61 8.09 8.56
N PHE A 329 5.21 9.33 8.82
CA PHE A 329 4.18 9.99 8.02
C PHE A 329 4.49 11.47 7.79
N ARG A 330 3.97 12.01 6.69
CA ARG A 330 4.04 13.42 6.30
C ARG A 330 2.65 13.99 6.10
N GLY A 331 2.45 15.23 6.52
CA GLY A 331 1.18 15.93 6.45
C GLY A 331 0.27 15.60 7.62
N ASP A 332 -0.78 16.41 7.75
CA ASP A 332 -1.88 16.15 8.68
C ASP A 332 -2.99 15.40 7.93
N PRO A 333 -3.33 14.16 8.34
CA PRO A 333 -4.40 13.41 7.68
C PRO A 333 -5.76 14.09 7.83
N THR A 334 -6.02 14.85 8.90
CA THR A 334 -7.27 15.58 9.09
C THR A 334 -7.40 16.70 8.05
N ASP A 335 -6.35 17.51 7.88
CA ASP A 335 -6.33 18.56 6.87
C ASP A 335 -6.48 17.98 5.45
N ALA A 336 -5.82 16.85 5.19
CA ALA A 336 -5.92 16.15 3.93
C ALA A 336 -7.35 15.67 3.62
N ILE A 337 -8.02 15.06 4.60
CA ILE A 337 -9.41 14.60 4.48
C ILE A 337 -10.32 15.79 4.15
N GLU A 338 -10.20 16.90 4.88
CA GLU A 338 -11.04 18.08 4.66
C GLU A 338 -10.77 18.72 3.28
N GLN A 339 -9.51 18.80 2.86
CA GLN A 339 -9.17 19.27 1.51
C GLN A 339 -9.79 18.39 0.42
N ILE A 340 -9.70 17.06 0.57
CA ILE A 340 -10.30 16.12 -0.38
C ILE A 340 -11.82 16.34 -0.42
N ARG A 341 -12.49 16.41 0.73
CA ARG A 341 -13.94 16.64 0.84
C ARG A 341 -14.38 17.94 0.17
N HIS A 342 -13.59 19.01 0.29
CA HIS A 342 -13.89 20.30 -0.36
C HIS A 342 -13.62 20.32 -1.86
N ALA A 343 -12.69 19.50 -2.35
CA ALA A 343 -12.27 19.48 -3.75
C ALA A 343 -13.20 18.66 -4.67
N ILE A 344 -14.10 17.83 -4.10
CA ILE A 344 -15.00 16.92 -4.82
C ILE A 344 -16.44 17.41 -4.85
#